data_AF-A0A5N6YE59-F1
#
_entry.id   AF-A0A5N6YE59-F1
#
_cell.length_a   1.000
_cell.length_b   1.000
_cell.length_c   1.000
_cell.angle_alpha   90.00
_cell.angle_beta   90.00
_cell.angle_gamma   90.00
#
_symmetry.space_group_name_H-M   'P 1'
#
loop_
_entity.id
_entity.type
_entity.pdbx_description
1 polymer ?
#
loop_
_entity_poly.entity_id
_entity_poly.type
_entity_poly.pdbx_seq_one_letter_code
_entity_poly.pdbx_strand_id
1 'polypeptide(L)'
;MFSFSRRKIRPSFLALSNFVTLNTSLSSQDITRRCLDKCRDAGNALRLPDTLVGQIAALSGSIFTDGEPIVLGYLMQVVDRWAEIVGQDTEGRPLVPCPISFTEEERSQQREDQAKWEEGVVLMDEILDRLGAYRGWDGFVSHADYEARKRLVLDVQERFFQQVATTDDERSLWCKAWPFPVSDK
;
A
#
# COMPACT_ATOMS: atom_id res chain seq x y z
N MET A 1 21.35 11.47 -1.54
CA MET A 1 21.53 10.87 -0.20
C MET A 1 20.26 10.10 0.11
N PHE A 2 20.25 8.80 -0.19
CA PHE A 2 19.04 7.98 -0.20
C PHE A 2 18.70 7.50 1.21
N SER A 3 17.70 8.10 1.84
CA SER A 3 17.12 7.59 3.09
C SER A 3 16.04 6.58 2.74
N PHE A 4 16.46 5.36 2.37
CA PHE A 4 15.53 4.23 2.19
C PHE A 4 15.14 3.73 3.59
N SER A 5 14.13 4.38 4.18
CA SER A 5 13.53 3.95 5.43
C SER A 5 12.94 2.56 5.21
N ARG A 6 13.38 1.57 6.01
CA ARG A 6 12.90 0.18 5.97
C ARG A 6 11.36 0.15 6.10
N ARG A 7 10.64 0.12 4.98
CA ARG A 7 9.18 -0.02 4.97
C ARG A 7 8.83 -1.16 4.03
N LYS A 8 8.26 -2.23 4.59
CA LYS A 8 7.74 -3.38 3.82
C LYS A 8 6.67 -2.87 2.87
N ILE A 9 7.00 -2.77 1.59
CA ILE A 9 6.06 -2.45 0.52
C ILE A 9 5.16 -3.68 0.36
N ARG A 10 3.87 -3.53 0.69
CA ARG A 10 2.83 -4.50 0.39
C ARG A 10 1.94 -3.91 -0.72
N PRO A 11 1.78 -4.56 -1.87
CA PRO A 11 0.89 -4.06 -2.91
C PRO A 11 -0.60 -4.29 -2.58
N SER A 12 -1.39 -3.29 -3.01
CA SER A 12 -2.83 -3.02 -3.00
C SER A 12 -3.81 -4.13 -2.60
N PHE A 13 -4.67 -3.82 -1.62
CA PHE A 13 -5.74 -4.66 -1.06
C PHE A 13 -7.08 -4.61 -1.84
N LEU A 14 -7.11 -3.99 -3.02
CA LEU A 14 -8.36 -3.72 -3.76
C LEU A 14 -9.11 -4.98 -4.23
N ALA A 15 -8.57 -6.19 -4.03
CA ALA A 15 -9.28 -7.44 -4.33
C ALA A 15 -10.13 -8.01 -3.17
N LEU A 16 -10.01 -7.52 -1.93
CA LEU A 16 -10.69 -8.13 -0.77
C LEU A 16 -11.99 -7.43 -0.33
N SER A 17 -12.28 -6.23 -0.84
CA SER A 17 -13.50 -5.50 -0.46
C SER A 17 -14.79 -6.13 -1.02
N ASN A 18 -14.71 -6.84 -2.16
CA ASN A 18 -15.89 -7.44 -2.79
C ASN A 18 -16.25 -8.85 -2.29
N PHE A 19 -15.50 -9.43 -1.33
CA PHE A 19 -15.80 -10.78 -0.81
C PHE A 19 -16.70 -10.77 0.44
N VAL A 20 -16.82 -9.64 1.14
CA VAL A 20 -17.61 -9.55 2.39
C VAL A 20 -19.09 -9.23 2.12
N THR A 21 -19.45 -8.82 0.91
CA THR A 21 -20.85 -8.48 0.55
C THR A 21 -21.54 -9.59 -0.25
N LEU A 22 -21.33 -10.86 0.11
CA LEU A 22 -22.11 -11.96 -0.44
C LEU A 22 -22.88 -12.70 0.66
N ASN A 23 -24.16 -12.33 0.73
CA ASN A 23 -25.29 -13.20 1.03
C ASN A 23 -25.38 -13.77 2.45
N THR A 24 -25.89 -12.98 3.40
CA THR A 24 -26.46 -13.51 4.64
C THR A 24 -27.95 -13.17 4.73
N SER A 25 -28.78 -14.21 4.78
CA SER A 25 -30.22 -14.09 4.98
C SER A 25 -30.54 -13.46 6.35
N LEU A 26 -31.73 -12.87 6.50
CA LEU A 26 -32.20 -12.22 7.74
C LEU A 26 -32.03 -13.09 9.00
N SER A 27 -32.18 -14.41 8.89
CA SER A 27 -31.96 -15.37 9.99
C SER A 27 -30.51 -15.43 10.48
N SER A 28 -29.54 -15.22 9.60
CA SER A 28 -28.12 -15.29 9.94
C SER A 28 -27.63 -14.02 10.61
N GLN A 29 -28.23 -12.86 10.30
CA GLN A 29 -27.90 -11.59 10.94
C GLN A 29 -28.28 -11.59 12.43
N ASP A 30 -29.41 -12.20 12.80
CA ASP A 30 -29.85 -12.30 14.20
C ASP A 30 -28.96 -13.22 15.04
N ILE A 31 -28.45 -14.32 14.47
CA ILE A 31 -27.53 -15.24 15.15
C ILE A 31 -26.18 -14.56 15.38
N THR A 32 -25.65 -13.88 14.37
CA THR A 32 -24.40 -13.11 14.49
C THR A 32 -24.54 -12.00 15.53
N ARG A 33 -25.66 -11.27 15.54
CA ARG A 33 -25.95 -10.23 16.54
C ARG A 33 -25.98 -10.79 17.97
N ARG A 34 -26.60 -11.96 18.17
CA ARG A 34 -26.68 -12.64 19.48
C ARG A 34 -25.35 -13.21 19.96
N CYS A 35 -24.49 -13.65 19.04
CA CYS A 35 -23.12 -14.09 19.35
C CYS A 35 -22.20 -12.93 19.71
N LEU A 36 -22.36 -11.78 19.05
CA LEU A 36 -21.54 -10.58 19.31
C LEU A 36 -21.89 -9.91 20.65
N ASP A 37 -23.15 -9.98 21.09
CA ASP A 37 -23.54 -9.51 22.42
C ASP A 37 -22.94 -10.36 23.55
N LYS A 38 -22.62 -11.64 23.29
CA LYS A 38 -22.00 -12.53 24.27
C LYS A 38 -20.48 -12.37 24.36
N CYS A 39 -19.82 -11.96 23.27
CA CYS A 39 -18.38 -11.75 23.22
C CYS A 39 -18.08 -10.28 22.92
N ARG A 40 -18.04 -9.46 23.98
CA ARG A 40 -17.80 -8.01 23.91
C ARG A 40 -16.59 -7.65 23.04
N ASP A 41 -15.51 -8.42 23.13
CA ASP A 41 -14.28 -8.17 22.36
C ASP A 41 -14.47 -8.45 20.86
N ALA A 42 -15.22 -9.50 20.51
CA ALA A 42 -15.57 -9.79 19.12
C ALA A 42 -16.54 -8.72 18.57
N GLY A 43 -17.52 -8.28 19.38
CA GLY A 43 -18.40 -7.17 19.04
C GLY A 43 -17.65 -5.86 18.81
N ASN A 44 -16.68 -5.55 19.66
CA ASN A 44 -15.83 -4.37 19.52
C ASN A 44 -14.91 -4.46 18.30
N ALA A 45 -14.32 -5.63 18.02
CA ALA A 45 -13.47 -5.84 16.86
C ALA A 45 -14.24 -5.66 15.54
N LEU A 46 -15.48 -6.14 15.45
CA LEU A 46 -16.31 -5.95 14.25
C LEU A 46 -16.82 -4.52 14.08
N ARG A 47 -16.95 -3.76 15.17
CA ARG A 47 -17.31 -2.33 15.12
C ARG A 47 -16.11 -1.43 14.88
N LEU A 48 -14.88 -1.93 15.05
CA LEU A 48 -13.67 -1.15 14.89
C LEU A 48 -13.63 -0.38 13.55
N PRO A 49 -13.98 -0.98 12.39
CA PRO A 49 -14.01 -0.26 11.12
C PRO A 49 -14.96 0.95 11.10
N ASP A 50 -16.03 0.92 11.89
CA ASP A 50 -17.02 2.00 12.00
C ASP A 50 -16.60 3.08 13.00
N THR A 51 -15.55 2.83 13.80
CA THR A 51 -15.00 3.84 14.72
C THR A 51 -14.02 4.76 14.01
N LEU A 52 -13.92 6.01 14.46
CA LEU A 52 -12.92 6.97 13.96
C LEU A 52 -11.49 6.41 14.04
N VAL A 53 -11.17 5.68 15.11
CA VAL A 53 -9.85 5.04 15.28
C VAL A 53 -9.60 3.99 14.21
N GLY A 54 -10.58 3.13 13.93
CA GLY A 54 -10.45 2.14 12.85
C GLY A 54 -10.41 2.76 11.47
N GLN A 55 -11.15 3.84 11.22
CA GLN A 55 -11.09 4.59 9.96
C GLN A 55 -9.73 5.25 9.74
N ILE A 56 -9.16 5.88 10.77
CA ILE A 56 -7.81 6.47 10.70
C ILE A 56 -6.75 5.37 10.48
N ALA A 57 -6.88 4.24 11.18
CA ALA A 57 -5.98 3.10 11.00
C ALA A 57 -6.10 2.50 9.59
N ALA A 58 -7.33 2.38 9.06
CA ALA A 58 -7.58 1.90 7.71
C ALA A 58 -7.04 2.87 6.65
N LEU A 59 -7.25 4.18 6.83
CA LEU A 59 -6.68 5.21 5.98
C LEU A 59 -5.15 5.15 5.98
N SER A 60 -4.54 5.04 7.17
CA SER A 60 -3.09 4.87 7.30
C SER A 60 -2.64 3.62 6.54
N GLY A 61 -3.34 2.50 6.71
CA GLY A 61 -3.08 1.26 5.98
C GLY A 61 -3.17 1.43 4.46
N SER A 62 -4.18 2.14 3.95
CA SER A 62 -4.31 2.47 2.53
C SER A 62 -3.15 3.34 2.05
N ILE A 63 -2.77 4.39 2.76
CA ILE A 63 -1.60 5.22 2.42
C ILE A 63 -0.32 4.37 2.35
N PHE A 64 -0.13 3.44 3.29
CA PHE A 64 1.01 2.51 3.27
C PHE A 64 1.01 1.56 2.07
N THR A 65 -0.17 1.24 1.54
CA THR A 65 -0.35 0.23 0.49
C THR A 65 -0.36 0.87 -0.91
N ASP A 66 -1.08 1.98 -1.07
CA ASP A 66 -1.27 2.69 -2.33
C ASP A 66 -0.09 3.62 -2.65
N GLY A 67 0.70 3.97 -1.63
CA GLY A 67 1.89 4.81 -1.74
C GLY A 67 1.63 6.25 -1.32
N GLU A 68 2.44 6.74 -0.41
CA GLU A 68 2.43 8.13 0.05
C GLU A 68 2.48 9.15 -1.12
N PRO A 69 3.31 8.97 -2.16
CA PRO A 69 3.36 9.91 -3.30
C PRO A 69 2.05 9.96 -4.10
N ILE A 70 1.33 8.84 -4.21
CA ILE A 70 0.06 8.75 -4.94
C ILE A 70 -1.03 9.52 -4.19
N VAL A 71 -1.13 9.32 -2.87
CA VAL A 71 -2.09 10.04 -2.03
C VAL A 71 -1.83 11.53 -2.02
N LEU A 72 -0.55 11.94 -1.94
CA LEU A 72 -0.19 13.34 -2.03
C LEU A 72 -0.57 13.94 -3.39
N GLY A 73 -0.39 13.20 -4.49
CA GLY A 73 -0.84 13.59 -5.81
C GLY A 73 -2.36 13.80 -5.89
N TYR A 74 -3.16 12.95 -5.23
CA TYR A 74 -4.61 13.17 -5.12
C TYR A 74 -4.95 14.42 -4.30
N LEU A 75 -4.23 14.69 -3.20
CA LEU A 75 -4.44 15.92 -2.42
C LEU A 75 -4.13 17.18 -3.22
N MET A 76 -3.08 17.15 -4.06
CA MET A 76 -2.77 18.25 -4.97
C MET A 76 -3.90 18.47 -5.99
N GLN A 77 -4.46 17.40 -6.57
CA GLN A 77 -5.63 17.48 -7.44
C GLN A 77 -6.87 18.04 -6.73
N VAL A 78 -7.06 17.70 -5.46
CA VAL A 78 -8.14 18.26 -4.62
C VAL A 78 -7.97 19.77 -4.46
N VAL A 79 -6.74 20.26 -4.27
CA VAL A 79 -6.45 21.70 -4.23
C VAL A 79 -6.75 22.36 -5.57
N ASP A 80 -6.32 21.75 -6.68
CA ASP A 80 -6.51 22.28 -8.03
C ASP A 80 -7.99 22.38 -8.42
N ARG A 81 -8.82 21.46 -7.92
CA ARG A 81 -10.25 21.34 -8.21
C ARG A 81 -11.14 21.77 -7.04
N TRP A 82 -10.59 22.47 -6.06
CA TRP A 82 -11.30 22.78 -4.82
C TRP A 82 -12.62 23.50 -5.05
N ALA A 83 -12.65 24.44 -6.01
CA ALA A 83 -13.87 25.17 -6.37
C ALA A 83 -14.99 24.26 -6.93
N GLU A 84 -14.64 23.16 -7.60
CA GLU A 84 -15.63 22.16 -8.04
C GLU A 84 -16.22 21.38 -6.86
N ILE A 85 -15.41 21.16 -5.81
CA ILE A 85 -15.78 20.38 -4.62
C ILE A 85 -16.71 21.19 -3.72
N VAL A 86 -16.38 22.46 -3.45
CA VAL A 86 -17.16 23.31 -2.53
C VAL A 86 -18.21 24.17 -3.23
N GLY A 87 -18.25 24.16 -4.56
CA GLY A 87 -19.08 25.04 -5.37
C GLY A 87 -18.45 26.42 -5.59
N GLN A 88 -19.00 27.14 -6.56
CA GLN A 88 -18.52 28.45 -7.01
C GLN A 88 -19.54 29.56 -6.78
N ASP A 89 -19.06 30.77 -6.50
CA ASP A 89 -19.88 31.99 -6.51
C ASP A 89 -20.14 32.48 -7.95
N THR A 90 -20.87 33.60 -8.08
CA THR A 90 -21.17 34.23 -9.38
C THR A 90 -19.94 34.72 -10.13
N GLU A 91 -18.79 34.82 -9.47
CA GLU A 91 -17.51 35.28 -10.00
C GLU A 91 -16.53 34.10 -10.24
N GLY A 92 -16.99 32.86 -10.05
CA GLY A 92 -16.20 31.64 -10.25
C GLY A 92 -15.24 31.29 -9.12
N ARG A 93 -15.30 32.00 -7.98
CA ARG A 93 -14.46 31.73 -6.81
C ARG A 93 -15.06 30.62 -5.94
N PRO A 94 -14.24 29.81 -5.25
CA PRO A 94 -14.75 28.79 -4.36
C PRO A 94 -15.57 29.39 -3.22
N LEU A 95 -16.72 28.80 -2.89
CA LEU A 95 -17.58 29.22 -1.78
C LEU A 95 -16.89 29.14 -0.41
N VAL A 96 -15.94 28.21 -0.27
CA VAL A 96 -15.12 28.03 0.93
C VAL A 96 -13.64 28.05 0.54
N PRO A 97 -12.76 28.80 1.22
CA PRO A 97 -11.32 28.78 0.94
C PRO A 97 -10.72 27.38 1.16
N CYS A 98 -9.76 26.99 0.33
CA CYS A 98 -9.06 25.71 0.51
C CYS A 98 -8.17 25.76 1.76
N PRO A 99 -8.28 24.80 2.70
CA PRO A 99 -7.50 24.82 3.94
C PRO A 99 -6.03 24.44 3.76
N ILE A 100 -5.67 23.92 2.57
CA ILE A 100 -4.32 23.44 2.25
C ILE A 100 -3.86 24.05 0.93
N SER A 101 -2.54 24.20 0.80
CA SER A 101 -1.87 24.74 -0.38
C SER A 101 -0.51 24.07 -0.54
N PHE A 102 -0.02 23.99 -1.77
CA PHE A 102 1.29 23.41 -2.08
C PHE A 102 2.11 24.41 -2.90
N THR A 103 3.40 24.51 -2.63
CA THR A 103 4.33 25.28 -3.45
C THR A 103 4.66 24.54 -4.75
N GLU A 104 5.25 25.23 -5.73
CA GLU A 104 5.68 24.58 -6.97
C GLU A 104 6.82 23.59 -6.72
N GLU A 105 7.70 23.88 -5.77
CA GLU A 105 8.78 22.98 -5.35
C GLU A 105 8.21 21.67 -4.79
N GLU A 106 7.18 21.75 -3.93
CA GLU A 106 6.51 20.58 -3.36
C GLU A 106 5.83 19.74 -4.46
N ARG A 107 5.19 20.40 -5.43
CA ARG A 107 4.58 19.74 -6.59
C ARG A 107 5.63 19.07 -7.47
N SER A 108 6.77 19.72 -7.70
CA SER A 108 7.86 19.14 -8.47
C SER A 108 8.44 17.91 -7.79
N GLN A 109 8.69 17.99 -6.48
CA GLN A 109 9.16 16.86 -5.70
C GLN A 109 8.17 15.70 -5.72
N GLN A 110 6.87 15.99 -5.58
CA GLN A 110 5.82 14.97 -5.64
C GLN A 110 5.81 14.24 -6.98
N ARG A 111 5.97 14.95 -8.11
CA ARG A 111 6.03 14.32 -9.45
C ARG A 111 7.22 13.37 -9.57
N GLU A 112 8.40 13.77 -9.09
CA GLU A 112 9.58 12.91 -9.09
C GLU A 112 9.40 11.68 -8.21
N ASP A 113 8.84 11.85 -7.01
CA ASP A 113 8.65 10.76 -6.06
C ASP A 113 7.55 9.80 -6.53
N GLN A 114 6.50 10.32 -7.18
CA GLN A 114 5.48 9.49 -7.82
C GLN A 114 6.08 8.66 -8.97
N ALA A 115 6.89 9.26 -9.85
CA ALA A 115 7.54 8.53 -10.94
C ALA A 115 8.44 7.40 -10.41
N LYS A 116 9.24 7.67 -9.38
CA LYS A 116 10.07 6.65 -8.71
C LYS A 116 9.23 5.57 -8.04
N TRP A 117 8.09 5.94 -7.44
CA TRP A 117 7.16 4.98 -6.84
C TRP A 117 6.55 4.05 -7.89
N GLU A 118 6.07 4.61 -9.01
CA GLU A 118 5.49 3.84 -10.11
C GLU A 118 6.52 2.88 -10.72
N GLU A 119 7.75 3.33 -10.94
CA GLU A 119 8.86 2.47 -11.37
C GLU A 119 9.11 1.34 -10.36
N GLY A 120 9.18 1.66 -9.06
CA GLY A 120 9.35 0.68 -7.99
C GLY A 120 8.24 -0.37 -7.95
N VAL A 121 6.99 0.03 -8.20
CA VAL A 121 5.84 -0.88 -8.28
C VAL A 121 6.01 -1.87 -9.44
N VAL A 122 6.43 -1.40 -10.61
CA VAL A 122 6.68 -2.27 -11.78
C VAL A 122 7.82 -3.25 -11.48
N LEU A 123 8.93 -2.78 -10.93
CA LEU A 123 10.07 -3.65 -10.56
C LEU A 123 9.64 -4.74 -9.56
N MET A 124 8.83 -4.38 -8.56
CA MET A 124 8.31 -5.34 -7.59
C MET A 124 7.37 -6.37 -8.22
N ASP A 125 6.53 -5.97 -9.16
CA ASP A 125 5.64 -6.88 -9.88
C ASP A 125 6.44 -7.91 -10.70
N GLU A 126 7.48 -7.45 -11.42
CA GLU A 126 8.37 -8.34 -12.16
C GLU A 126 9.10 -9.34 -11.26
N ILE A 127 9.55 -8.91 -10.08
CA ILE A 127 10.18 -9.81 -9.11
C ILE A 127 9.18 -10.87 -8.64
N LEU A 128 7.95 -10.48 -8.28
CA LEU A 128 6.92 -11.41 -7.83
C LEU A 128 6.53 -12.42 -8.91
N ASP A 129 6.41 -11.98 -10.16
CA ASP A 129 6.15 -12.85 -11.30
C ASP A 129 7.25 -13.90 -11.48
N ARG A 130 8.53 -13.48 -11.40
CA ARG A 130 9.68 -14.41 -11.48
C ARG A 130 9.71 -15.40 -10.31
N LEU A 131 9.22 -15.00 -9.14
CA LEU A 131 9.10 -15.87 -7.97
C LEU A 131 7.87 -16.79 -8.03
N GLY A 132 6.95 -16.58 -8.99
CA GLY A 132 5.65 -17.22 -9.01
C GLY A 132 4.84 -16.92 -7.74
N ALA A 133 4.99 -15.71 -7.21
CA ALA A 133 4.34 -15.22 -6.01
C ALA A 133 3.20 -14.26 -6.38
N TYR A 134 2.18 -14.19 -5.54
CA TYR A 134 1.07 -13.26 -5.75
C TYR A 134 1.38 -11.88 -5.15
N ARG A 135 0.68 -10.85 -5.62
CA ARG A 135 0.74 -9.50 -5.04
C ARG A 135 0.33 -9.52 -3.57
N GLY A 136 1.22 -9.11 -2.69
CA GLY A 136 1.00 -9.12 -1.24
C GLY A 136 1.47 -10.40 -0.56
N TRP A 137 2.19 -11.28 -1.28
CA TRP A 137 2.90 -12.39 -0.67
C TRP A 137 3.82 -11.90 0.45
N ASP A 138 3.64 -12.48 1.64
CA ASP A 138 4.33 -12.08 2.86
C ASP A 138 5.65 -12.83 3.09
N GLY A 139 6.05 -13.65 2.11
CA GLY A 139 7.24 -14.50 2.18
C GLY A 139 7.00 -15.82 2.89
N PHE A 140 5.76 -16.15 3.26
CA PHE A 140 5.46 -17.43 3.90
C PHE A 140 5.65 -18.60 2.91
N VAL A 141 6.40 -19.61 3.36
CA VAL A 141 6.72 -20.83 2.61
C VAL A 141 6.62 -22.03 3.55
N SER A 142 6.05 -23.13 3.07
CA SER A 142 6.05 -24.43 3.76
C SER A 142 7.47 -24.93 3.99
N HIS A 143 7.71 -25.60 5.11
CA HIS A 143 9.04 -26.16 5.41
C HIS A 143 9.57 -27.08 4.30
N ALA A 144 8.70 -27.89 3.69
CA ALA A 144 9.06 -28.80 2.59
C ALA A 144 9.62 -28.08 1.35
N ASP A 145 9.16 -26.85 1.09
CA ASP A 145 9.53 -26.08 -0.09
C ASP A 145 10.57 -24.99 0.23
N TYR A 146 10.96 -24.84 1.49
CA TYR A 146 11.82 -23.75 1.97
C TYR A 146 13.14 -23.68 1.20
N GLU A 147 13.86 -24.79 1.07
CA GLU A 147 15.14 -24.83 0.37
C GLU A 147 15.03 -24.53 -1.12
N ALA A 148 13.96 -25.01 -1.76
CA ALA A 148 13.70 -24.74 -3.17
C ALA A 148 13.35 -23.27 -3.40
N ARG A 149 12.49 -22.70 -2.55
CA ARG A 149 12.10 -21.29 -2.61
C ARG A 149 13.25 -20.35 -2.25
N LYS A 150 14.07 -20.70 -1.25
CA LYS A 150 15.29 -19.97 -0.89
C LYS A 150 16.24 -19.85 -2.09
N ARG A 151 16.52 -20.96 -2.77
CA ARG A 151 17.35 -20.96 -3.98
C ARG A 151 16.76 -20.11 -5.10
N LEU A 152 15.45 -20.19 -5.32
CA LEU A 152 14.76 -19.38 -6.32
C LEU A 152 14.86 -17.88 -6.00
N VAL A 153 14.67 -17.48 -4.74
CA VAL A 153 14.79 -16.07 -4.31
C VAL A 153 16.19 -15.54 -4.57
N LEU A 154 17.23 -16.32 -4.26
CA LEU A 154 18.62 -15.92 -4.50
C LEU A 154 18.94 -15.80 -6.00
N ASP A 155 18.45 -16.72 -6.84
CA ASP A 155 18.63 -16.65 -8.30
C ASP A 155 17.91 -15.44 -8.91
N VAL A 156 16.67 -15.16 -8.48
CA VAL A 156 15.92 -13.98 -8.92
C VAL A 156 16.61 -12.69 -8.46
N GLN A 157 17.11 -12.67 -7.22
CA GLN A 157 17.86 -11.53 -6.67
C GLN A 157 19.12 -11.24 -7.50
N GLU A 158 19.92 -12.26 -7.81
CA GLU A 158 21.15 -12.09 -8.58
C GLU A 158 20.86 -11.57 -9.98
N ARG A 159 19.86 -12.15 -10.67
CA ARG A 159 19.43 -11.67 -12.00
C ARG A 159 18.90 -10.25 -11.96
N PHE A 160 18.17 -9.88 -10.91
CA PHE A 160 17.69 -8.51 -10.72
C PHE A 160 18.87 -7.54 -10.57
N PHE A 161 19.85 -7.85 -9.73
CA PHE A 161 21.03 -7.00 -9.56
C PHE A 161 21.84 -6.82 -10.85
N GLN A 162 21.95 -7.85 -11.68
CA GLN A 162 22.59 -7.74 -12.99
C GLN A 162 21.85 -6.78 -13.94
N GLN A 163 20.56 -6.53 -13.72
CA GLN A 163 19.74 -5.63 -14.53
C GLN A 163 19.75 -4.19 -14.01
N VAL A 164 19.72 -4.01 -12.68
CA VAL A 164 19.51 -2.69 -12.07
C VAL A 164 20.76 -2.06 -11.44
N ALA A 165 21.85 -2.82 -11.27
CA ALA A 165 23.09 -2.32 -10.68
C ALA A 165 24.23 -2.45 -11.70
N THR A 166 24.80 -1.33 -12.08
CA THR A 166 25.98 -1.27 -12.97
C THR A 166 27.27 -1.19 -12.15
N THR A 167 27.16 -0.74 -10.90
CA THR A 167 28.28 -0.54 -9.97
C THR A 167 28.11 -1.35 -8.68
N ASP A 168 29.23 -1.61 -7.99
CA ASP A 168 29.21 -2.29 -6.69
C ASP A 168 28.49 -1.47 -5.61
N ASP A 169 28.54 -0.14 -5.70
CA ASP A 169 27.82 0.76 -4.79
C ASP A 169 26.31 0.65 -4.96
N GLU A 170 25.81 0.65 -6.20
CA GLU A 170 24.39 0.42 -6.50
C GLU A 170 23.95 -0.96 -6.05
N ARG A 171 24.77 -1.99 -6.28
CA ARG A 171 24.49 -3.35 -5.84
C ARG A 171 24.37 -3.43 -4.32
N SER A 172 25.22 -2.73 -3.58
CA SER A 172 25.15 -2.63 -2.11
C SER A 172 23.87 -1.94 -1.63
N LEU A 173 23.43 -0.88 -2.32
CA LEU A 173 22.17 -0.20 -2.01
C LEU A 173 20.97 -1.11 -2.27
N TRP A 174 20.93 -1.79 -3.41
CA TRP A 174 19.86 -2.74 -3.74
C TRP A 174 19.83 -3.95 -2.81
N CYS A 175 20.99 -4.44 -2.37
CA CYS A 175 21.08 -5.50 -1.37
C CYS A 175 20.46 -5.08 -0.03
N LYS A 176 20.70 -3.84 0.42
CA LYS A 176 20.09 -3.28 1.64
C LYS A 176 18.57 -3.05 1.49
N ALA A 177 18.13 -2.72 0.28
CA ALA A 177 16.72 -2.47 -0.04
C ALA A 177 15.93 -3.76 -0.36
N TRP A 178 16.60 -4.92 -0.45
CA TRP A 178 15.96 -6.15 -0.88
C TRP A 178 14.80 -6.56 0.03
N PRO A 179 13.59 -6.80 -0.51
CA PRO A 179 12.38 -6.99 0.29
C PRO A 179 12.28 -8.36 0.97
N PHE A 180 13.00 -9.37 0.47
CA PHE A 180 12.91 -10.76 0.93
C PHE A 180 14.19 -11.19 1.66
N PRO A 181 14.28 -10.99 3.00
CA PRO A 181 15.45 -11.42 3.75
C PRO A 181 15.55 -12.95 3.72
N VAL A 182 16.66 -13.47 3.22
CA VAL A 182 16.97 -14.90 3.23
C VAL A 182 17.91 -15.16 4.40
N SER A 183 17.53 -16.02 5.34
CA SER A 183 18.40 -16.40 6.46
C SER A 183 19.24 -17.62 6.11
N ASP A 184 20.50 -17.64 6.55
CA ASP A 184 21.44 -18.76 6.39
C ASP A 184 21.39 -19.81 7.51
N LYS A 185 20.32 -19.79 8.33
CA LYS A 185 20.13 -20.79 9.37
C LYS A 185 19.47 -22.05 8.85
#